data_AF-A0A3L7Q510-F1
#
_entry.id   AF-A0A3L7Q510-F1
#
_cell.length_a   1.000
_cell.length_b   1.000
_cell.length_c   1.000
_cell.angle_alpha   90.00
_cell.angle_beta   90.00
_cell.angle_gamma   90.00
#
_symmetry.space_group_name_H-M   'P 1'
#
loop_
_entity.id
_entity.type
_entity.pdbx_description
1 polymer ?
#
loop_
_entity_poly.entity_id
_entity_poly.type
_entity_poly.pdbx_seq_one_letter_code
_entity_poly.pdbx_strand_id
1 'polypeptide(L)' 'MAWLEKKGQRFLLVFRLNGSRYKKLLDLTDRREADAITAKVERRIEMLERGEWQLPDPSNVADSLIGELA' A
#
# COMPACT_ATOMS: atom_id res chain seq x y z
N MET A 1 -4.48 6.59 -5.11
CA MET A 1 -5.18 5.32 -5.45
C MET A 1 -5.15 4.27 -4.32
N ALA A 2 -5.06 4.68 -3.05
CA ALA A 2 -5.01 3.78 -1.90
C ALA A 2 -6.01 4.21 -0.81
N TRP A 3 -6.55 3.26 -0.06
CA TRP A 3 -7.45 3.53 1.07
C TRP A 3 -7.43 2.38 2.08
N LEU A 4 -7.94 2.65 3.27
CA LEU A 4 -8.07 1.66 4.34
C LEU A 4 -9.52 1.18 4.46
N GLU A 5 -9.69 -0.13 4.56
CA GLU A 5 -10.92 -0.77 5.00
C GLU A 5 -10.70 -1.30 6.43
N LYS A 6 -11.66 -1.06 7.34
CA LYS A 6 -11.57 -1.60 8.70
C LYS A 6 -11.92 -3.09 8.68
N LYS A 7 -11.06 -3.93 9.25
CA LYS A 7 -11.27 -5.39 9.36
C LYS A 7 -11.12 -5.82 10.82
N GLY A 8 -12.21 -5.72 11.57
CA GLY A 8 -12.20 -5.95 13.02
C GLY A 8 -11.37 -4.87 13.73
N GLN A 9 -10.32 -5.27 14.43
CA GLN A 9 -9.38 -4.36 15.09
C GLN A 9 -8.22 -3.90 14.19
N ARG A 10 -8.05 -4.54 13.01
CA ARG A 10 -6.95 -4.25 12.08
C ARG A 10 -7.43 -3.44 10.88
N PHE A 11 -6.48 -2.98 10.08
CA PHE A 11 -6.73 -2.27 8.83
C PHE A 11 -6.31 -3.11 7.62
N LEU A 12 -7.18 -3.15 6.60
CA LEU A 12 -6.89 -3.71 5.29
C LEU A 12 -6.53 -2.55 4.36
N LEU A 13 -5.26 -2.46 3.95
CA LEU A 13 -4.85 -1.54 2.91
C LEU A 13 -5.30 -2.07 1.56
N VAL A 14 -5.95 -1.22 0.79
CA VAL A 14 -6.40 -1.50 -0.55
C VAL A 14 -5.86 -0.43 -1.48
N PHE A 15 -5.32 -0.83 -2.62
CA PHE A 15 -4.88 0.12 -3.62
C PHE A 15 -5.05 -0.42 -5.03
N ARG A 16 -4.95 0.47 -6.02
CA ARG A 16 -4.94 0.12 -7.44
C ARG A 16 -3.60 0.50 -8.05
N LEU A 17 -3.12 -0.33 -8.98
CA LEU A 17 -1.93 -0.08 -9.80
C LEU A 17 -2.16 -0.75 -11.15
N ASN A 18 -1.91 -0.05 -12.26
CA ASN A 18 -2.07 -0.58 -13.63
C ASN A 18 -3.44 -1.26 -13.86
N GLY A 19 -4.52 -0.66 -13.37
CA GLY A 19 -5.89 -1.19 -13.47
C GLY A 19 -6.19 -2.39 -12.56
N SER A 20 -5.19 -2.97 -11.90
CA SER A 20 -5.34 -4.11 -10.99
C SER A 20 -5.54 -3.64 -9.55
N ARG A 21 -6.37 -4.36 -8.79
CA ARG A 21 -6.65 -4.08 -7.37
C ARG A 21 -5.85 -5.02 -6.47
N TYR A 22 -5.11 -4.45 -5.53
CA TYR A 22 -4.30 -5.17 -4.55
C TYR A 22 -4.84 -4.93 -3.14
N LYS A 23 -4.59 -5.89 -2.25
CA LYS A 23 -5.04 -5.86 -0.85
C LYS A 23 -3.94 -6.42 0.05
N LYS A 24 -3.65 -5.74 1.15
CA LYS A 24 -2.74 -6.23 2.21
C LYS A 24 -3.34 -5.95 3.58
N LEU A 25 -3.39 -6.98 4.42
CA LEU A 25 -3.74 -6.80 5.83
C LEU A 25 -2.54 -6.18 6.55
N LEU A 26 -2.75 -5.03 7.19
CA LEU A 26 -1.78 -4.40 8.06
C LEU A 26 -1.93 -4.98 9.47
N ASP A 27 -0.81 -5.32 10.11
CA ASP A 27 -0.80 -5.71 11.53
C ASP A 27 -0.77 -4.48 12.45
N LEU A 28 -1.64 -3.53 12.15
CA LEU A 28 -1.76 -2.27 12.88
C LEU A 28 -3.17 -2.13 13.44
N THR A 29 -3.24 -1.63 14.66
CA THR A 29 -4.50 -1.28 15.35
C THR A 29 -4.65 0.22 15.54
N ASP A 30 -3.57 1.00 15.40
CA ASP A 30 -3.60 2.46 15.37
C ASP A 30 -3.95 2.96 13.96
N ARG A 31 -5.01 3.79 13.89
CA ARG A 31 -5.48 4.40 12.65
C ARG A 31 -4.44 5.34 12.04
N ARG A 32 -3.72 6.13 12.84
CA ARG A 32 -2.72 7.10 12.38
C ARG A 32 -1.55 6.41 11.71
N GLU A 33 -1.08 5.31 12.28
CA GLU A 33 -0.01 4.50 11.68
C GLU A 33 -0.47 3.91 10.33
N ALA A 34 -1.69 3.37 10.29
CA ALA A 34 -2.25 2.84 9.04
C ALA A 34 -2.44 3.93 7.97
N ASP A 35 -2.87 5.13 8.35
CA ASP A 35 -2.99 6.28 7.44
C ASP A 35 -1.61 6.71 6.92
N ALA A 36 -0.57 6.69 7.77
CA ALA A 36 0.80 6.99 7.35
C ALA A 36 1.33 5.97 6.34
N ILE A 37 1.06 4.67 6.50
CA ILE A 37 1.38 3.65 5.48
C ILE A 37 0.63 3.94 4.18
N THR A 38 -0.66 4.26 4.28
CA THR A 38 -1.50 4.55 3.10
C THR A 38 -0.93 5.71 2.28
N ALA A 39 -0.54 6.80 2.93
CA ALA A 39 0.06 7.96 2.27
C ALA A 39 1.40 7.62 1.59
N LYS A 40 2.21 6.76 2.21
CA LYS A 40 3.49 6.30 1.62
C LYS A 40 3.25 5.42 0.39
N VAL A 41 2.29 4.51 0.44
CA VAL A 41 1.93 3.65 -0.70
C VAL A 41 1.38 4.50 -1.84
N GLU A 42 0.53 5.48 -1.55
CA GLU A 42 0.01 6.40 -2.55
C GLU A 42 1.13 7.16 -3.28
N ARG A 43 2.08 7.72 -2.53
CA ARG A 43 3.25 8.39 -3.11
C ARG A 43 4.10 7.45 -3.98
N ARG A 44 4.31 6.20 -3.55
CA ARG A 44 5.08 5.22 -4.34
C ARG A 44 4.37 4.82 -5.64
N ILE A 45 3.04 4.71 -5.62
CA ILE A 45 2.23 4.49 -6.83
C ILE A 45 2.42 5.64 -7.81
N GLU A 46 2.36 6.88 -7.34
CA GLU A 46 2.59 8.06 -8.20
C GLU A 46 3.98 8.03 -8.84
N MET A 47 5.02 7.64 -8.09
CA MET A 47 6.38 7.51 -8.64
C MET A 47 6.50 6.38 -9.67
N LEU A 48 5.82 5.24 -9.46
CA LEU A 48 5.75 4.15 -10.46
C LEU A 48 5.10 4.62 -11.74
N GLU A 49 3.96 5.31 -11.64
CA GLU A 49 3.19 5.78 -12.79
C GLU A 49 3.96 6.80 -13.63
N ARG A 50 4.85 7.58 -12.99
CA ARG A 50 5.76 8.52 -13.66
C ARG A 50 7.04 7.88 -14.21
N GLY A 51 7.29 6.61 -13.89
CA GLY A 51 8.54 5.92 -14.23
C GLY A 51 9.76 6.39 -13.42
N GLU A 52 9.53 7.10 -12.30
CA GLU A 52 10.58 7.61 -11.39
C GLU A 52 11.06 6.54 -10.40
N TRP A 53 10.34 5.44 -10.29
CA TRP A 53 10.68 4.31 -9.42
C TRP A 53 10.30 2.98 -10.09
N GLN A 54 10.96 1.90 -9.68
CA GLN A 54 10.68 0.55 -10.14
C GLN A 54 10.33 -0.34 -8.96
N LEU A 55 9.34 -1.22 -9.16
CA LEU A 55 8.96 -2.24 -8.19
C LEU A 55 10.13 -3.20 -7.94
N PRO A 56 10.61 -3.35 -6.69
CA PRO A 56 11.69 -4.27 -6.34
C PRO A 56 11.38 -5.73 -6.69
N ASP A 57 10.18 -6.19 -6.35
CA ASP A 57 9.66 -7.49 -6.77
C ASP A 57 8.26 -7.32 -7.41
N PRO A 58 8.16 -7.36 -8.74
CA PRO A 58 6.88 -7.27 -9.44
C PRO A 58 5.98 -8.50 -9.21
N SER A 59 6.54 -9.62 -8.73
CA SER A 59 5.79 -10.84 -8.38
C SER A 59 5.02 -10.66 -7.06
N ASN A 60 5.47 -9.74 -6.20
CA ASN A 60 4.83 -9.41 -4.94
C ASN A 60 4.61 -7.89 -4.79
N VAL A 61 3.74 -7.34 -5.65
CA VAL A 61 3.44 -5.90 -5.73
C VAL A 61 3.05 -5.30 -4.39
N ALA A 62 2.21 -5.98 -3.60
CA ALA A 62 1.73 -5.48 -2.31
C ALA A 62 2.89 -5.33 -1.31
N ASP A 63 3.72 -6.36 -1.16
CA ASP A 63 4.84 -6.30 -0.23
C ASP A 63 5.97 -5.40 -0.76
N SER A 64 6.16 -5.30 -2.07
CA SER A 64 7.12 -4.36 -2.67
C SER A 64 6.73 -2.89 -2.47
N LEU A 65 5.43 -2.57 -2.54
CA LEU A 65 4.93 -1.21 -2.31
C LEU A 65 4.88 -0.84 -0.84
N ILE A 66 4.68 -1.81 0.04
CA ILE A 66 4.63 -1.59 1.49
C ILE A 66 6.05 -1.67 2.05
N GLY A 67 6.85 -2.69 1.72
CA GLY A 67 8.28 -2.80 2.05
C GLY A 67 8.56 -2.56 3.54
N GLU A 68 9.73 -2.02 3.88
CA GLU A 68 10.19 -1.64 5.24
C GLU A 68 9.31 -0.58 5.97
N LEU A 69 8.01 -0.56 5.73
CA LEU A 69 7.03 0.34 6.36
C LEU A 69 6.14 -0.37 7.37
N ALA A 70 6.17 -1.71 7.43
CA ALA A 70 5.39 -2.56 8.33
C ALA A 70 6.31 -3.27 9.34
#